data_AF-A0A7X8YYJ8-F1
#
_entry.id   AF-A0A7X8YYJ8-F1
#
_cell.length_a   1.000
_cell.length_b   1.000
_cell.length_c   1.000
_cell.angle_alpha   90.00
_cell.angle_beta   90.00
_cell.angle_gamma   90.00
#
_symmetry.space_group_name_H-M   'P 1'
#
loop_
_entity.id
_entity.type
_entity.pdbx_description
1 polymer ?
#
loop_
_entity_poly.entity_id
_entity_poly.type
_entity_poly.pdbx_seq_one_letter_code
_entity_poly.pdbx_strand_id
1 'polypeptide(L)'
;VIESRRGIRQRLQRHRSECGEENIQIINPPTIPCLRMTRRLVGSFSLGWGHVHQWFGDAVGLTGDWREAGPVFAVPYRTLTGVANRNLLCAGRCMSADKTVWDLTRAIPTCVLTGSAAGTAAAMSAGETNGDAQALCVERLQSLLHEQGCLLDPELVKPLDA
;
A
#
# COMPACT_ATOMS: atom_id res chain seq x y z
N VAL A 1 -10.77 -20.17 -8.69
CA VAL A 1 -10.25 -20.47 -10.06
C VAL A 1 -11.38 -20.63 -11.07
N ILE A 2 -12.36 -21.50 -10.85
CA ILE A 2 -13.51 -21.70 -11.77
C ILE A 2 -14.28 -20.40 -12.01
N GLU A 3 -14.61 -19.67 -10.95
CA GLU A 3 -15.32 -18.38 -11.05
C GLU A 3 -14.50 -17.32 -11.79
N SER A 4 -13.19 -17.23 -11.55
CA SER A 4 -12.29 -16.32 -12.26
C SER A 4 -12.28 -16.61 -13.77
N ARG A 5 -12.26 -17.89 -14.17
CA ARG A 5 -12.34 -18.28 -15.59
C ARG A 5 -13.69 -17.94 -16.20
N ARG A 6 -14.79 -18.07 -15.45
CA ARG A 6 -16.12 -17.61 -15.87
C ARG A 6 -16.13 -16.09 -16.09
N GLY A 7 -15.56 -15.32 -15.15
CA GLY A 7 -15.43 -13.87 -15.27
C GLY A 7 -14.59 -13.43 -16.47
N ILE A 8 -13.48 -14.12 -16.76
CA ILE A 8 -12.65 -13.86 -17.96
C ILE A 8 -13.48 -14.05 -19.24
N ARG A 9 -14.26 -15.13 -19.34
CA ARG A 9 -15.12 -15.38 -20.51
C ARG A 9 -16.21 -14.32 -20.67
N GLN A 10 -16.84 -13.90 -19.59
CA GLN A 10 -17.84 -12.82 -19.61
C GLN A 10 -17.23 -11.48 -20.05
N ARG A 11 -16.02 -11.17 -19.57
CA ARG A 11 -15.31 -9.95 -19.95
C ARG A 11 -14.86 -9.97 -21.41
N LEU A 12 -14.44 -11.14 -21.92
CA LEU A 12 -14.13 -11.34 -23.33
C LEU A 12 -15.38 -11.11 -24.21
N GLN A 13 -16.52 -11.71 -23.87
CA GLN A 13 -17.76 -11.52 -24.62
C GLN A 13 -18.17 -10.04 -24.67
N ARG A 14 -18.09 -9.35 -23.53
CA ARG A 14 -18.36 -7.91 -23.44
C ARG A 14 -17.44 -7.11 -24.36
N HIS A 15 -16.15 -7.40 -24.34
CA HIS A 15 -15.20 -6.65 -25.15
C HIS A 15 -15.38 -6.89 -26.66
N ARG A 16 -15.71 -8.13 -27.06
CA ARG A 16 -16.10 -8.43 -28.46
C ARG A 16 -17.32 -7.62 -28.88
N SER A 17 -18.34 -7.50 -28.03
CA SER A 17 -19.52 -6.69 -28.34
C SER A 17 -19.24 -5.19 -28.37
N GLU A 18 -18.37 -4.67 -27.49
CA GLU A 18 -18.01 -3.24 -27.44
C GLU A 18 -17.17 -2.81 -28.65
N CYS A 19 -16.25 -3.67 -29.09
CA CYS A 19 -15.37 -3.38 -30.22
C CYS A 19 -15.95 -3.79 -31.58
N GLY A 20 -17.03 -4.58 -31.62
CA GLY A 20 -17.59 -5.14 -32.86
C GLY A 20 -16.73 -6.22 -33.52
N GLU A 21 -15.74 -6.76 -32.80
CA GLU A 21 -14.75 -7.70 -33.33
C GLU A 21 -14.89 -9.08 -32.68
N GLU A 22 -15.25 -10.09 -33.48
CA GLU A 22 -15.43 -11.45 -32.98
C GLU A 22 -14.11 -12.20 -32.77
N ASN A 23 -13.05 -11.83 -33.49
CA ASN A 23 -11.78 -12.53 -33.49
C ASN A 23 -10.81 -12.10 -32.35
N ILE A 24 -11.34 -11.79 -31.18
CA ILE A 24 -10.53 -11.55 -29.98
C ILE A 24 -10.34 -12.88 -29.26
N GLN A 25 -9.12 -13.40 -29.19
CA GLN A 25 -8.83 -14.70 -28.55
C GLN A 25 -8.06 -14.54 -27.23
N ILE A 26 -8.23 -15.50 -26.31
CA ILE A 26 -7.43 -15.58 -25.09
C ILE A 26 -6.14 -16.34 -25.42
N ILE A 27 -4.99 -15.68 -25.27
CA ILE A 27 -3.67 -16.31 -25.50
C ILE A 27 -3.30 -17.24 -24.34
N ASN A 28 -3.46 -16.78 -23.08
CA ASN A 28 -3.09 -17.58 -21.92
C ASN A 28 -3.97 -17.24 -20.70
N PRO A 29 -4.96 -18.08 -20.34
CA PRO A 29 -5.67 -17.90 -19.09
C PRO A 29 -4.78 -18.32 -17.90
N PRO A 30 -4.92 -17.71 -16.72
CA PRO A 30 -4.19 -18.15 -15.55
C PRO A 30 -4.37 -19.65 -15.26
N THR A 31 -3.26 -20.38 -15.23
CA THR A 31 -3.21 -21.82 -14.92
C THR A 31 -3.14 -22.08 -13.42
N ILE A 32 -2.69 -21.09 -12.65
CA ILE A 32 -2.60 -21.12 -11.19
C ILE A 32 -3.59 -20.17 -10.51
N PRO A 33 -3.94 -20.39 -9.23
CA PRO A 33 -4.65 -19.40 -8.44
C PRO A 33 -3.79 -18.13 -8.28
N CYS A 34 -4.15 -17.05 -8.97
CA CYS A 34 -3.48 -15.74 -8.86
C CYS A 34 -3.85 -15.00 -7.56
N LEU A 35 -3.75 -15.69 -6.41
CA LEU A 35 -4.02 -15.11 -5.10
C LEU A 35 -2.96 -14.08 -4.76
N ARG A 36 -3.27 -12.81 -5.01
CA ARG A 36 -2.34 -11.72 -4.72
C ARG A 36 -2.60 -11.07 -3.37
N MET A 37 -3.80 -11.17 -2.83
CA MET A 37 -4.24 -10.53 -1.59
C MET A 37 -4.79 -11.57 -0.62
N THR A 38 -3.91 -12.26 0.11
CA THR A 38 -4.30 -13.37 1.01
C THR A 38 -4.43 -12.95 2.46
N ARG A 39 -3.46 -12.18 2.97
CA ARG A 39 -3.41 -11.70 4.35
C ARG A 39 -2.82 -10.31 4.37
N ARG A 40 -3.30 -9.52 5.31
CA ARG A 40 -2.77 -8.21 5.66
C ARG A 40 -2.76 -8.10 7.18
N LEU A 41 -1.95 -7.18 7.69
CA LEU A 41 -2.02 -6.80 9.06
C LEU A 41 -3.38 -6.16 9.38
N VAL A 42 -3.91 -6.47 10.55
CA VAL A 42 -5.01 -5.72 11.17
C VAL A 42 -4.35 -4.86 12.24
N GLY A 43 -3.91 -3.67 11.82
CA GLY A 43 -3.25 -2.70 12.68
C GLY A 43 -4.23 -1.84 13.47
N SER A 44 -3.72 -0.91 14.27
CA SER A 44 -4.53 0.10 14.97
C SER A 44 -5.22 1.08 14.02
N PHE A 45 -4.74 1.17 12.78
CA PHE A 45 -5.33 1.94 11.69
C PHE A 45 -5.25 1.15 10.39
N SER A 46 -6.25 1.27 9.52
CA SER A 46 -6.23 0.72 8.17
C SER A 46 -6.32 1.86 7.17
N LEU A 47 -5.28 2.05 6.35
CA LEU A 47 -5.32 3.02 5.26
C LEU A 47 -6.41 2.63 4.25
N GLY A 48 -7.06 3.62 3.64
CA GLY A 48 -8.26 3.42 2.84
C GLY A 48 -8.50 4.61 1.93
N TRP A 49 -9.43 4.47 0.98
CA TRP A 49 -9.70 5.50 -0.02
C TRP A 49 -10.21 6.81 0.58
N GLY A 50 -10.94 6.75 1.71
CA GLY A 50 -11.38 7.94 2.42
C GLY A 50 -10.25 8.81 2.99
N HIS A 51 -9.01 8.32 2.95
CA HIS A 51 -7.82 9.02 3.43
C HIS A 51 -6.98 9.63 2.30
N VAL A 52 -7.50 9.66 1.07
CA VAL A 52 -6.88 10.41 -0.04
C VAL A 52 -6.75 11.88 0.35
N HIS A 53 -5.59 12.48 0.06
CA HIS A 53 -5.27 13.87 0.39
C HIS A 53 -5.37 14.23 1.89
N GLN A 54 -5.28 13.22 2.77
CA GLN A 54 -5.23 13.43 4.21
C GLN A 54 -3.81 13.29 4.74
N TRP A 55 -3.34 14.29 5.48
CA TRP A 55 -2.07 14.22 6.21
C TRP A 55 -2.24 13.53 7.57
N PHE A 56 -1.19 12.83 7.99
CA PHE A 56 -1.09 12.20 9.30
C PHE A 56 0.21 12.63 9.96
N GLY A 57 0.15 13.02 11.24
CA GLY A 57 1.36 13.45 11.98
C GLY A 57 2.44 12.37 12.08
N ASP A 58 2.05 11.10 11.99
CA ASP A 58 2.95 9.94 11.98
C ASP A 58 3.23 9.40 10.57
N ALA A 59 3.06 10.19 9.51
CA ALA A 59 3.35 9.75 8.15
C ALA A 59 4.85 9.39 7.98
N VAL A 60 5.12 8.27 7.30
CA VAL A 60 6.47 7.77 6.98
C VAL A 60 6.75 7.72 5.49
N GLY A 61 5.87 8.32 4.70
CA GLY A 61 6.07 8.52 3.28
C GLY A 61 4.78 8.79 2.51
N LEU A 62 4.93 9.20 1.25
CA LEU A 62 3.82 9.45 0.34
C LEU A 62 3.78 8.42 -0.79
N THR A 63 2.58 8.03 -1.21
CA THR A 63 2.39 7.16 -2.35
C THR A 63 1.18 7.59 -3.17
N GLY A 64 1.25 7.42 -4.49
CA GLY A 64 0.15 7.72 -5.40
C GLY A 64 -0.59 6.49 -5.87
N ASP A 65 -1.70 6.69 -6.59
CA ASP A 65 -2.38 5.61 -7.29
C ASP A 65 -1.74 5.34 -8.66
N TRP A 66 -1.59 4.05 -8.99
CA TRP A 66 -1.10 3.62 -10.30
C TRP A 66 -2.23 3.53 -11.34
N ARG A 67 -3.49 3.56 -10.90
CA ARG A 67 -4.70 3.41 -11.72
C ARG A 67 -5.15 4.74 -12.34
N GLU A 68 -4.89 5.86 -11.66
CA GLU A 68 -5.28 7.20 -12.08
C GLU A 68 -4.31 8.25 -11.53
N ALA A 69 -4.19 9.38 -12.23
CA ALA A 69 -3.37 10.50 -11.78
C ALA A 69 -4.15 11.37 -10.77
N GLY A 70 -3.46 11.88 -9.75
CA GLY A 70 -4.04 12.81 -8.77
C GLY A 70 -4.00 12.32 -7.32
N PRO A 71 -4.56 11.14 -6.99
CA PRO A 71 -4.64 10.70 -5.60
C PRO A 71 -3.26 10.55 -4.94
N VAL A 72 -3.11 11.18 -3.78
CA VAL A 72 -1.93 11.06 -2.92
C VAL A 72 -2.35 10.54 -1.55
N PHE A 73 -1.61 9.55 -1.06
CA PHE A 73 -1.80 8.97 0.26
C PHE A 73 -0.55 9.19 1.10
N ALA A 74 -0.71 9.85 2.26
CA ALA A 74 0.28 9.76 3.32
C ALA A 74 0.14 8.41 4.02
N VAL A 75 1.23 7.66 4.14
CA VAL A 75 1.27 6.35 4.79
C VAL A 75 1.64 6.52 6.27
N PRO A 76 0.72 6.33 7.23
CA PRO A 76 1.02 6.45 8.65
C PRO A 76 1.90 5.31 9.15
N TYR A 77 2.85 5.58 10.03
CA TYR A 77 3.70 4.56 10.65
C TYR A 77 2.89 3.45 11.31
N ARG A 78 1.79 3.81 11.98
CA ARG A 78 0.89 2.85 12.65
C ARG A 78 0.19 1.85 11.72
N THR A 79 0.27 2.02 10.39
CA THR A 79 -0.18 1.01 9.42
C THR A 79 0.81 -0.14 9.25
N LEU A 80 2.08 0.09 9.65
CA LEU A 80 3.15 -0.87 9.53
C LEU A 80 3.32 -1.70 10.82
N THR A 81 2.85 -1.19 11.97
CA THR A 81 3.09 -1.82 13.29
C THR A 81 1.99 -2.80 13.70
N GLY A 82 2.40 -3.96 14.22
CA GLY A 82 1.49 -4.91 14.85
C GLY A 82 0.91 -4.37 16.15
N VAL A 83 -0.32 -4.77 16.51
CA VAL A 83 -0.99 -4.33 17.75
C VAL A 83 -0.61 -5.21 18.95
N ALA A 84 -0.70 -6.53 18.79
CA ALA A 84 -0.37 -7.48 19.85
C ALA A 84 1.15 -7.75 19.94
N ASN A 85 1.84 -7.71 18.80
CA ASN A 85 3.26 -7.98 18.68
C ASN A 85 4.02 -6.66 18.56
N ARG A 86 4.63 -6.23 19.68
CA ARG A 86 5.39 -4.98 19.79
C ARG A 86 6.57 -4.88 18.82
N ASN A 87 7.13 -6.01 18.42
CA ASN A 87 8.29 -6.09 17.52
C ASN A 87 7.93 -6.53 16.08
N LEU A 88 6.66 -6.46 15.69
CA LEU A 88 6.21 -6.83 14.36
C LEU A 88 5.98 -5.60 13.48
N LEU A 89 6.69 -5.56 12.35
CA LEU A 89 6.49 -4.61 11.27
C LEU A 89 6.07 -5.32 9.98
N CYS A 90 5.09 -4.79 9.26
CA CYS A 90 4.59 -5.31 8.00
C CYS A 90 4.62 -4.21 6.93
N ALA A 91 5.40 -4.43 5.86
CA ALA A 91 5.53 -3.51 4.74
C ALA A 91 4.76 -3.99 3.49
N GLY A 92 4.58 -3.07 2.55
CA GLY A 92 3.94 -3.26 1.26
C GLY A 92 2.57 -3.90 1.43
N ARG A 93 2.31 -4.95 0.67
CA ARG A 93 1.01 -5.63 0.65
C ARG A 93 0.56 -6.20 2.00
N CYS A 94 1.49 -6.47 2.91
CA CYS A 94 1.17 -7.04 4.22
C CYS A 94 0.80 -5.96 5.25
N MET A 95 0.98 -4.67 4.93
CA MET A 95 0.63 -3.56 5.82
C MET A 95 -0.88 -3.51 6.10
N SER A 96 -1.27 -2.73 7.10
CA SER A 96 -2.68 -2.51 7.43
C SER A 96 -3.34 -1.53 6.46
N ALA A 97 -4.12 -2.08 5.53
CA ALA A 97 -4.87 -1.35 4.52
C ALA A 97 -6.24 -2.01 4.25
N ASP A 98 -7.28 -1.23 4.02
CA ASP A 98 -8.59 -1.79 3.66
C ASP A 98 -8.64 -2.27 2.18
N LYS A 99 -9.77 -2.85 1.78
CA LYS A 99 -9.95 -3.44 0.45
C LYS A 99 -9.91 -2.41 -0.70
N THR A 100 -10.08 -1.13 -0.41
CA THR A 100 -10.15 -0.07 -1.42
C THR A 100 -8.77 0.35 -1.93
N VAL A 101 -7.74 0.22 -1.08
CA VAL A 101 -6.34 0.59 -1.40
C VAL A 101 -5.37 -0.59 -1.31
N TRP A 102 -5.81 -1.80 -0.98
CA TRP A 102 -4.92 -2.97 -0.88
C TRP A 102 -4.16 -3.26 -2.20
N ASP A 103 -4.82 -3.07 -3.35
CA ASP A 103 -4.18 -3.19 -4.66
C ASP A 103 -3.10 -2.14 -4.94
N LEU A 104 -3.21 -0.97 -4.30
CA LEU A 104 -2.20 0.09 -4.36
C LEU A 104 -1.00 -0.24 -3.47
N THR A 105 -1.22 -0.72 -2.24
CA THR A 105 -0.13 -1.04 -1.30
C THR A 105 0.84 -2.13 -1.76
N ARG A 106 0.43 -2.94 -2.75
CA ARG A 106 1.29 -3.96 -3.40
C ARG A 106 2.07 -3.45 -4.61
N ALA A 107 1.87 -2.20 -5.03
CA ALA A 107 2.61 -1.60 -6.12
C ALA A 107 4.06 -1.32 -5.70
N ILE A 108 4.97 -1.30 -6.67
CA ILE A 108 6.41 -1.13 -6.41
C ILE A 108 6.70 0.16 -5.63
N PRO A 109 6.13 1.33 -5.98
CA PRO A 109 6.41 2.57 -5.24
C PRO A 109 6.07 2.46 -3.75
N THR A 110 4.87 1.94 -3.43
CA THR A 110 4.44 1.77 -2.04
C THR A 110 5.28 0.70 -1.31
N CYS A 111 5.69 -0.37 -1.99
CA CYS A 111 6.54 -1.40 -1.40
C CYS A 111 7.94 -0.87 -1.05
N VAL A 112 8.53 -0.07 -1.94
CA VAL A 112 9.85 0.56 -1.70
C VAL A 112 9.75 1.52 -0.52
N LEU A 113 8.74 2.39 -0.54
CA LEU A 113 8.47 3.36 0.53
C LEU A 113 8.34 2.67 1.90
N THR A 114 7.37 1.76 2.01
CA THR A 114 7.06 1.10 3.29
C THR A 114 8.15 0.13 3.73
N GLY A 115 8.89 -0.47 2.79
CA GLY A 115 10.05 -1.31 3.09
C GLY A 115 11.19 -0.51 3.70
N SER A 116 11.50 0.66 3.16
CA SER A 116 12.48 1.59 3.73
C SER A 116 12.04 2.06 5.12
N ALA A 117 10.80 2.55 5.25
CA ALA A 117 10.25 2.99 6.55
C ALA A 117 10.30 1.89 7.61
N ALA A 118 9.82 0.68 7.29
CA ALA A 118 9.83 -0.45 8.23
C ALA A 118 11.25 -0.91 8.58
N GLY A 119 12.17 -0.93 7.61
CA GLY A 119 13.56 -1.32 7.85
C GLY A 119 14.29 -0.34 8.77
N THR A 120 14.16 0.96 8.51
CA THR A 120 14.72 2.02 9.36
C THR A 120 14.11 1.96 10.76
N ALA A 121 12.78 1.83 10.86
CA ALA A 121 12.11 1.69 12.14
C ALA A 121 12.55 0.45 12.93
N ALA A 122 12.75 -0.70 12.27
CA ALA A 122 13.24 -1.91 12.92
C ALA A 122 14.64 -1.72 13.50
N ALA A 123 15.55 -1.11 12.74
CA ALA A 123 16.91 -0.84 13.18
C ALA A 123 16.95 0.11 14.39
N MET A 124 16.17 1.19 14.35
CA MET A 124 16.03 2.10 15.47
C MET A 124 15.40 1.41 16.68
N SER A 125 14.34 0.62 16.47
CA SER A 125 13.64 -0.05 17.56
C SER A 125 14.57 -1.00 18.33
N ALA A 126 15.42 -1.74 17.61
CA ALA A 126 16.43 -2.61 18.21
C ALA A 126 17.44 -1.86 19.08
N GLY A 127 17.84 -0.64 18.69
CA GLY A 127 18.82 0.16 19.43
C GLY A 127 18.24 1.08 20.52
N GLU A 128 17.01 1.57 20.35
CA GLU A 128 16.46 2.68 21.13
C GLU A 128 15.31 2.25 22.06
N THR A 129 14.62 1.15 21.75
CA THR A 129 13.36 0.76 22.42
C THR A 129 13.33 -0.70 22.85
N ASN A 130 14.49 -1.37 22.88
CA ASN A 130 14.59 -2.81 23.17
C ASN A 130 13.69 -3.67 22.26
N GLY A 131 13.56 -3.26 21.00
CA GLY A 131 12.75 -3.94 19.98
C GLY A 131 11.25 -3.60 19.98
N ASP A 132 10.78 -2.68 20.82
CA ASP A 132 9.37 -2.25 20.81
C ASP A 132 9.12 -1.17 19.74
N ALA A 133 8.69 -1.62 18.55
CA ALA A 133 8.39 -0.76 17.41
C ALA A 133 7.23 0.21 17.65
N GLN A 134 6.36 -0.04 18.65
CA GLN A 134 5.29 0.90 19.02
C GLN A 134 5.79 2.04 19.91
N ALA A 135 6.90 1.84 20.64
CA ALA A 135 7.49 2.82 21.53
C ALA A 135 8.47 3.78 20.82
N LEU A 136 8.64 3.62 19.50
CA LEU A 136 9.59 4.41 18.72
C LEU A 136 9.15 5.87 18.59
N CYS A 137 10.09 6.80 18.75
CA CYS A 137 9.88 8.21 18.46
C CYS A 137 9.76 8.41 16.94
N VAL A 138 8.53 8.66 16.47
CA VAL A 138 8.22 8.75 15.04
C VAL A 138 8.85 9.98 14.41
N GLU A 139 9.01 11.07 15.15
CA GLU A 139 9.64 12.30 14.68
C GLU A 139 11.10 12.04 14.29
N ARG A 140 11.82 11.25 15.09
CA ARG A 140 13.20 10.87 14.78
C ARG A 140 13.28 9.93 13.58
N LEU A 141 12.31 9.01 13.45
CA LEU A 141 12.19 8.15 12.26
C LEU A 141 11.94 9.00 11.01
N GLN A 142 11.04 9.98 11.08
CA GLN A 142 10.74 10.91 9.98
C GLN A 142 11.96 11.71 9.56
N SER A 143 12.75 12.24 10.51
CA SER A 143 14.00 12.94 10.19
C SER A 143 14.97 12.05 9.41
N LEU A 144 15.19 10.82 9.87
CA LEU A 144 16.08 9.87 9.17
C LEU A 144 15.57 9.49 7.78
N LEU A 145 14.26 9.29 7.64
CA LEU A 145 13.66 9.00 6.34
C LEU A 145 13.78 10.20 5.40
N HIS A 146 13.58 11.41 5.90
CA HIS A 146 13.74 12.64 5.12
C HIS A 146 15.20 12.82 4.65
N GLU A 147 16.18 12.58 5.53
CA GLU A 147 17.61 12.56 5.18
C GLU A 147 17.95 11.52 4.11
N GLN A 148 17.24 10.38 4.10
CA GLN A 148 17.34 9.34 3.08
C GLN A 148 16.59 9.67 1.78
N GLY A 149 16.01 10.86 1.65
CA GLY A 149 15.30 11.34 0.46
C GLY A 149 13.82 10.93 0.41
N CYS A 150 13.23 10.49 1.53
CA CYS A 150 11.80 10.20 1.59
C CYS A 150 10.98 11.50 1.53
N LEU A 151 9.94 11.49 0.69
CA LEU A 151 8.99 12.59 0.59
C LEU A 151 8.07 12.59 1.82
N LEU A 152 8.23 13.60 2.65
CA LEU A 152 7.49 13.81 3.90
C LEU A 152 7.12 15.29 4.01
N ASP A 153 6.19 15.72 3.16
CA ASP A 153 5.73 17.11 3.11
C ASP A 153 4.19 17.14 3.05
N PRO A 154 3.51 17.76 4.04
CA PRO A 154 2.05 17.94 4.02
C PRO A 154 1.54 18.67 2.78
N GLU A 155 2.33 19.58 2.19
CA GLU A 155 1.92 20.34 1.01
C GLU A 155 1.76 19.44 -0.22
N LEU A 156 2.60 18.41 -0.34
CA LEU A 156 2.53 17.44 -1.45
C LEU A 156 1.32 16.50 -1.37
N VAL A 157 0.59 16.51 -0.25
CA VAL A 157 -0.63 15.71 -0.06
C VAL A 157 -1.86 16.47 -0.51
N LYS A 158 -1.81 17.79 -0.62
CA LYS A 158 -2.97 18.59 -1.03
C LYS A 158 -3.37 18.27 -2.49
N PRO A 159 -4.67 18.35 -2.81
CA PRO A 159 -5.10 18.28 -4.21
C PRO A 159 -4.44 19.41 -5.02
N LEU A 160 -4.14 19.15 -6.30
CA LEU A 160 -3.53 20.15 -7.18
C LEU A 160 -4.41 21.40 -7.41
N ASP A 161 -5.71 21.26 -7.19
CA ASP A 161 -6.72 22.32 -7.40
C ASP A 161 -7.14 23.02 -6.09
N ALA A 162 -6.41 22.82 -4.98
CA ALA A 162 -6.76 23.33 -3.63
C ALA A 162 -5.93 24.54 -3.18
#